data_AF-A0A3B9NMC5-F1
#
_entry.id   AF-A0A3B9NMC5-F1
#
_cell.length_a   1.000
_cell.length_b   1.000
_cell.length_c   1.000
_cell.angle_alpha   90.00
_cell.angle_beta   90.00
_cell.angle_gamma   90.00
#
_symmetry.space_group_name_H-M   'P 1'
#
loop_
_entity.id
_entity.type
_entity.pdbx_description
1 polymer ?
#
loop_
_entity_poly.entity_id
_entity_poly.type
_entity_poly.pdbx_seq_one_letter_code
_entity_poly.pdbx_strand_id
1 'polypeptide(L)' 'MSNPEIFKAYDIRGIVDVSLTTEIVEQIGRAVGSEALTAGDSSVVIGRDGRLSG' A
#
# COMPACT_ATOMS: atom_id res chain seq x y z
N MET A 1 -8.30 12.87 -0.80
CA MET A 1 -9.44 12.17 -1.46
C MET A 1 -9.05 10.71 -1.61
N SER A 2 -9.92 9.77 -1.23
CA SER A 2 -9.68 8.35 -1.47
C SER A 2 -9.73 8.08 -2.98
N ASN A 3 -8.84 7.21 -3.48
CA ASN A 3 -8.82 6.78 -4.87
C ASN A 3 -9.26 5.30 -4.93
N PRO A 4 -10.56 5.00 -4.79
CA PRO A 4 -11.04 3.61 -4.67
C PRO A 4 -10.65 2.75 -5.86
N GLU A 5 -10.46 3.36 -7.03
CA GLU A 5 -10.01 2.67 -8.24
C GLU A 5 -8.66 1.98 -8.08
N ILE A 6 -7.80 2.35 -7.13
CA ILE A 6 -6.52 1.64 -6.95
C ILE A 6 -6.71 0.25 -6.34
N PHE A 7 -7.82 -0.02 -5.65
CA PHE A 7 -8.13 -1.31 -5.04
C PHE A 7 -8.77 -2.22 -6.08
N LYS A 8 -7.99 -3.14 -6.63
CA LYS A 8 -8.45 -4.14 -7.60
C LYS A 8 -8.89 -5.40 -6.86
N ALA A 9 -9.44 -6.37 -7.59
CA ALA A 9 -9.95 -7.61 -7.01
C ALA A 9 -8.87 -8.43 -6.25
N TYR A 10 -7.60 -8.26 -6.60
CA TYR A 10 -6.51 -9.10 -6.09
C TYR A 10 -5.31 -8.33 -5.53
N ASP A 11 -5.20 -7.03 -5.77
CA ASP A 11 -4.08 -6.20 -5.36
C ASP A 11 -4.40 -4.70 -5.47
N ILE A 12 -3.43 -3.87 -5.08
CA ILE A 12 -3.49 -2.42 -5.23
C ILE A 12 -2.59 -2.01 -6.39
N ARG A 13 -3.14 -1.29 -7.38
CA ARG A 13 -2.38 -0.80 -8.54
C ARG A 13 -2.77 0.62 -8.94
N GLY A 14 -1.78 1.39 -9.36
CA GLY A 14 -1.99 2.73 -9.89
C GLY A 14 -0.73 3.29 -10.54
N ILE A 15 -0.81 4.56 -10.93
CA ILE A 15 0.28 5.33 -11.55
C ILE A 15 0.90 6.20 -10.46
N VAL A 16 2.23 6.14 -10.34
CA VAL A 16 3.01 6.94 -9.39
C VAL A 16 2.74 8.43 -9.60
N ASP A 17 2.62 9.17 -8.50
CA ASP A 17 2.31 10.61 -8.46
C ASP A 17 0.94 11.03 -9.04
N VAL A 18 0.14 10.09 -9.52
CA VAL A 18 -1.22 10.34 -10.04
C VAL A 18 -2.26 9.67 -9.16
N SER A 19 -2.23 8.34 -9.08
CA SER A 19 -3.16 7.56 -8.25
C SER A 19 -2.50 6.87 -7.07
N LEU A 20 -1.18 6.66 -7.13
CA LEU A 20 -0.34 6.25 -6.00
C LEU A 20 0.62 7.39 -5.64
N THR A 21 0.13 8.32 -4.83
CA THR A 21 0.96 9.38 -4.23
C THR A 21 1.64 8.87 -2.96
N THR A 22 2.72 9.52 -2.52
CA THR A 22 3.40 9.18 -1.25
C THR A 22 2.44 9.14 -0.06
N GLU A 23 1.53 10.11 0.03
CA GLU A 23 0.51 10.16 1.09
C GLU A 23 -0.41 8.93 1.06
N ILE A 24 -0.91 8.54 -0.13
CA ILE A 24 -1.78 7.37 -0.28
C ILE A 24 -1.03 6.08 0.08
N VAL A 25 0.22 5.93 -0.37
CA VAL A 25 1.04 4.74 -0.10
C VAL A 25 1.37 4.64 1.39
N GLU A 26 1.62 5.76 2.09
CA GLU A 26 1.79 5.77 3.54
C GLU A 26 0.51 5.28 4.26
N GLN A 27 -0.66 5.76 3.84
CA GLN A 27 -1.94 5.30 4.42
C GLN A 27 -2.18 3.81 4.16
N ILE A 28 -1.80 3.28 2.99
CA ILE A 28 -1.85 1.84 2.71
C ILE A 28 -0.94 1.07 3.68
N GLY A 29 0.29 1.55 3.90
CA GLY A 29 1.21 0.95 4.87
C GLY A 29 0.65 0.93 6.30
N ARG A 30 0.01 2.04 6.73
CA ARG A 30 -0.68 2.12 8.02
C ARG A 30 -1.85 1.15 8.13
N ALA A 31 -2.63 1.01 7.06
CA ALA A 31 -3.73 0.06 7.01
C ALA A 31 -3.23 -1.39 7.15
N VAL A 32 -2.22 -1.79 6.37
CA VAL A 32 -1.62 -3.13 6.45
C VAL A 32 -1.03 -3.39 7.85
N GLY A 33 -0.32 -2.41 8.43
CA GLY A 33 0.22 -2.53 9.79
C GLY A 33 -0.86 -2.67 10.86
N SER A 34 -1.99 -1.97 10.71
CA SER A 34 -3.13 -2.07 11.62
C SER A 34 -3.78 -3.46 11.57
N GLU A 35 -3.91 -4.03 10.37
CA GLU A 35 -4.41 -5.39 10.20
C GLU A 35 -3.44 -6.45 10.77
N ALA A 36 -2.13 -6.29 10.55
CA ALA A 36 -1.11 -7.17 11.14
C ALA A 36 -1.18 -7.18 12.68
N LEU A 37 -1.26 -5.99 13.29
CA LEU A 37 -1.42 -5.87 14.75
C LEU A 37 -2.71 -6.53 15.25
N THR A 38 -3.81 -6.40 14.49
CA THR A 38 -5.10 -7.02 14.82
C THR A 38 -5.03 -8.55 14.73
N ALA A 39 -4.25 -9.08 13.79
CA ALA A 39 -3.96 -10.50 13.65
C ALA A 39 -2.98 -11.05 14.73
N GLY A 40 -2.40 -10.17 15.55
CA GLY A 40 -1.41 -10.55 16.57
C GLY A 40 0.04 -10.58 16.08
N ASP A 41 0.28 -10.16 14.84
CA ASP A 41 1.63 -10.05 14.28
C ASP A 41 2.30 -8.74 14.73
N SER A 42 3.61 -8.79 14.97
CA SER A 42 4.41 -7.62 15.37
C SER A 42 5.43 -7.17 14.33
N SER A 43 5.47 -7.84 13.18
CA SER A 43 6.43 -7.57 12.12
C SER A 43 5.84 -7.84 10.73
N VAL A 44 6.22 -7.02 9.75
CA VAL A 44 5.85 -7.19 8.34
C VAL A 44 7.12 -7.20 7.49
N VAL A 45 7.23 -8.17 6.58
CA VAL A 45 8.33 -8.23 5.61
C VAL A 45 7.98 -7.37 4.40
N ILE A 46 8.91 -6.53 3.96
CA ILE A 46 8.74 -5.64 2.80
C ILE A 46 9.66 -6.11 1.66
N GLY A 47 9.10 -6.15 0.45
CA GLY A 47 9.82 -6.40 -0.79
C GLY A 47 9.37 -5.44 -1.88
N ARG A 48 10.25 -5.16 -2.83
CA ARG A 48 9.98 -4.30 -3.99
C ARG A 48 10.60 -4.86 -5.26
N ASP A 49 10.05 -4.49 -6.41
CA ASP A 49 10.59 -4.85 -7.71
C ASP A 49 11.68 -3.85 -8.19
N GLY A 50 12.09 -3.98 -9.45
CA GLY A 50 13.11 -3.15 -10.09
C GLY A 50 12.62 -1.82 -10.68
N ARG A 51 11.42 -1.34 -10.34
CA ARG A 51 10.94 -0.02 -10.79
C ARG A 51 11.74 1.10 -10.13
N LEU A 52 11.88 2.23 -10.84
CA LEU A 52 12.55 3.43 -10.33
C LEU A 52 11.85 4.06 -9.13
N SER A 53 10.56 3.78 -8.97
CA SER A 53 9.72 4.28 -7.88
C SER A 53 9.71 3.37 -6.66
N GLY A 54 10.49 2.28 -6.67
CA GLY A 54 10.53 1.28 -5.61
C GLY A 54 11.39 1.68 -4.42
#